data_AF-A0A1Q6WU22-F1
#
_entry.id   AF-A0A1Q6WU22-F1
#
_cell.length_a   1.000
_cell.length_b   1.000
_cell.length_c   1.000
_cell.angle_alpha   90.00
_cell.angle_beta   90.00
_cell.angle_gamma   90.00
#
_symmetry.space_group_name_H-M   'P 1'
#
loop_
_entity.id
_entity.type
_entity.pdbx_description
1 polymer ?
#
loop_
_entity_poly.entity_id
_entity_poly.type
_entity_poly.pdbx_seq_one_letter_code
_entity_poly.pdbx_strand_id
1 'polypeptide(L)'
;MQTVSHSATLNWTSSASTLMSYYVYRGAQTGGPYAKLNAAPASLTTYTDSTVQAGQTYFYVATSVDSNNVESAFSDETSATIPTP
;
A
#
# COMPACT_ATOMS: atom_id res chain seq x y z
N MET A 1 11.18 22.78 -15.86
CA MET A 1 11.16 22.18 -14.51
C MET A 1 10.71 20.74 -14.69
N GLN A 2 11.60 19.76 -14.56
CA GLN A 2 11.26 18.36 -14.74
C GLN A 2 10.62 17.87 -13.44
N THR A 3 9.30 17.71 -13.42
CA THR A 3 8.65 16.98 -12.34
C THR A 3 9.05 15.52 -12.50
N VAL A 4 10.11 15.12 -11.82
CA VAL A 4 10.45 13.70 -11.67
C VAL A 4 9.32 13.06 -10.88
N SER A 5 8.39 12.44 -11.59
CA SER A 5 7.32 11.65 -11.00
C SER A 5 7.96 10.42 -10.37
N HIS A 6 8.00 10.38 -9.04
CA HIS A 6 8.44 9.20 -8.31
C HIS A 6 7.23 8.32 -8.05
N SER A 7 7.41 7.02 -8.22
CA SER A 7 6.36 6.03 -7.99
C SER A 7 6.93 4.86 -7.21
N ALA A 8 6.30 4.50 -6.09
CA ALA A 8 6.58 3.27 -5.38
C ALA A 8 5.65 2.18 -5.85
N THR A 9 6.20 1.11 -6.41
CA THR A 9 5.41 -0.08 -6.75
C THR A 9 5.51 -1.08 -5.61
N LEU A 10 4.41 -1.26 -4.90
CA LEU A 10 4.28 -2.28 -3.87
C LEU A 10 3.75 -3.56 -4.49
N ASN A 11 4.45 -4.68 -4.29
CA ASN A 11 4.02 -6.01 -4.70
C ASN A 11 4.00 -6.90 -3.46
N TRP A 12 2.85 -7.50 -3.17
CA TRP A 12 2.73 -8.48 -2.08
C TRP A 12 2.21 -9.80 -2.64
N THR A 13 2.67 -10.92 -2.10
CA THR A 13 2.15 -12.23 -2.47
C THR A 13 0.81 -12.47 -1.78
N SER A 14 -0.29 -12.56 -2.54
CA SER A 14 -1.59 -12.99 -1.98
C SER A 14 -1.56 -14.48 -1.66
N SER A 15 -1.73 -14.85 -0.40
CA SER A 15 -2.08 -16.20 0.02
C SER A 15 -3.56 -16.47 -0.28
N ALA A 16 -3.82 -16.81 -1.55
CA ALA A 16 -4.97 -17.58 -2.03
C ALA A 16 -6.37 -17.25 -1.47
N SER A 17 -7.12 -16.42 -2.18
CA SER A 17 -8.51 -16.70 -2.60
C SER A 17 -8.92 -15.67 -3.63
N THR A 18 -9.38 -16.11 -4.79
CA THR A 18 -9.81 -15.26 -5.93
C THR A 18 -10.96 -14.29 -5.62
N LEU A 19 -11.46 -14.30 -4.39
CA LEU A 19 -12.58 -13.51 -3.89
C LEU A 19 -12.18 -12.49 -2.82
N MET A 20 -10.90 -12.44 -2.42
CA MET A 20 -10.44 -11.45 -1.44
C MET A 20 -9.96 -10.18 -2.16
N SER A 21 -10.44 -9.05 -1.68
CA SER A 21 -9.97 -7.73 -2.11
C SER A 21 -9.12 -7.11 -1.01
N TYR A 22 -8.18 -6.24 -1.35
CA TYR A 22 -7.22 -5.70 -0.38
C TYR A 22 -7.34 -4.18 -0.27
N TYR A 23 -7.37 -3.64 0.95
CA TYR A 23 -7.08 -2.23 1.18
C TYR A 23 -5.60 -2.05 1.48
N VAL A 24 -5.01 -1.05 0.85
CA VAL A 24 -3.61 -0.66 1.07
C VAL A 24 -3.63 0.63 1.86
N TYR A 25 -2.85 0.67 2.91
CA TYR A 25 -2.67 1.84 3.75
C TYR A 25 -1.20 2.23 3.78
N ARG A 26 -0.94 3.52 3.98
CA ARG A 26 0.40 4.09 4.04
C ARG A 26 0.56 5.07 5.19
N GLY A 27 1.61 4.89 5.96
CA GLY A 27 2.09 5.81 6.99
C GLY A 27 3.45 6.41 6.64
N ALA A 28 3.76 7.56 7.24
CA ALA A 28 5.09 8.17 7.17
C ALA A 28 6.00 7.72 8.34
N GLN A 29 5.46 6.93 9.28
CA GLN A 29 6.17 6.40 10.43
C GLN A 29 5.68 4.98 10.71
N THR A 30 6.55 4.17 11.30
CA THR A 30 6.24 2.81 11.73
C THR A 30 5.13 2.83 12.77
N GLY A 31 4.10 2.00 12.59
CA GLY A 31 2.95 1.96 13.50
C GLY A 31 1.85 2.98 13.18
N GLY A 32 2.03 3.83 12.16
CA GLY A 32 1.02 4.79 11.69
C GLY A 32 1.08 6.16 12.38
N PRO A 33 0.16 7.09 12.06
CA PRO A 33 -1.14 6.87 11.43
C PRO A 33 -1.03 6.45 9.96
N TYR A 34 -1.81 5.44 9.58
CA TYR A 34 -1.88 4.97 8.19
C TYR A 34 -3.08 5.60 7.48
N ALA A 35 -2.85 6.18 6.31
CA ALA A 35 -3.89 6.67 5.42
C ALA A 35 -4.23 5.60 4.38
N LYS A 36 -5.52 5.31 4.18
CA LYS A 36 -5.99 4.42 3.12
C LYS A 36 -5.63 5.04 1.75
N LEU A 37 -4.92 4.29 0.92
CA LEU A 37 -4.45 4.73 -0.38
C LEU A 37 -5.44 4.43 -1.50
N ASN A 38 -6.14 3.29 -1.42
CA ASN A 38 -7.15 2.90 -2.40
C ASN A 38 -8.57 3.16 -1.90
N ALA A 39 -9.39 3.82 -2.73
CA ALA A 39 -10.79 4.10 -2.39
C ALA A 39 -11.67 2.84 -2.35
N ALA A 40 -11.34 1.85 -3.18
CA ALA A 40 -12.02 0.56 -3.26
C ALA A 40 -11.00 -0.58 -3.07
N PRO A 41 -11.39 -1.70 -2.46
CA PRO A 41 -10.47 -2.78 -2.18
C PRO A 41 -10.09 -3.43 -3.52
N ALA A 42 -8.79 -3.57 -3.75
CA ALA A 42 -8.28 -4.06 -5.03
C ALA A 42 -8.11 -5.58 -4.95
N SER A 43 -8.62 -6.31 -5.94
CA SER A 43 -8.30 -7.74 -6.11
C SER A 43 -6.88 -7.97 -6.67
N LEU A 44 -6.17 -6.89 -6.95
CA LEU A 44 -4.81 -6.88 -7.46
C LEU A 44 -3.83 -6.82 -6.29
N THR A 45 -2.75 -7.59 -6.40
CA THR A 45 -1.63 -7.68 -5.46
C THR A 45 -0.53 -6.63 -5.70
N THR A 46 -0.84 -5.64 -6.53
CA THR A 46 0.10 -4.61 -6.94
C THR A 46 -0.56 -3.26 -6.77
N TYR A 47 0.10 -2.36 -6.06
CA TYR A 47 -0.31 -0.97 -5.91
C TYR A 47 0.84 -0.03 -6.25
N THR A 48 0.58 0.96 -7.08
CA THR A 48 1.56 1.99 -7.42
C THR A 48 1.19 3.27 -6.71
N ASP A 49 1.95 3.64 -5.68
CA ASP A 49 1.82 4.93 -5.03
C ASP A 49 2.61 5.99 -5.80
N SER A 50 1.91 6.86 -6.51
CA SER A 50 2.47 8.00 -7.26
C SER A 50 2.51 9.28 -6.44
N THR A 51 2.05 9.25 -5.18
CA THR A 51 2.04 10.42 -4.29
C THR A 51 3.26 10.49 -3.36
N VAL A 52 4.20 9.55 -3.54
CA VAL A 52 5.43 9.48 -2.74
C VAL A 52 6.41 10.59 -3.10
N GLN A 53 7.13 11.07 -2.10
CA GLN A 53 8.21 12.04 -2.27
C GLN A 53 9.58 11.37 -2.19
N ALA A 54 10.51 11.84 -3.01
CA ALA A 54 11.89 11.36 -3.02
C ALA A 54 12.59 11.60 -1.68
N GLY A 55 13.40 10.64 -1.24
CA GLY A 55 14.13 10.72 0.03
C GLY A 55 13.30 10.41 1.28
N GLN A 56 12.02 10.08 1.11
CA GLN A 56 11.14 9.70 2.22
C GLN A 56 10.99 8.19 2.30
N THR A 57 10.93 7.68 3.52
CA THR A 57 10.54 6.29 3.81
C THR A 57 9.06 6.26 4.14
N TYR A 58 8.33 5.39 3.46
CA TYR A 58 6.92 5.15 3.71
C TYR A 58 6.70 3.73 4.20
N PHE A 59 5.74 3.55 5.10
CA PHE A 59 5.37 2.28 5.67
C PHE A 59 4.01 1.88 5.11
N TYR A 60 3.90 0.68 4.58
CA TYR A 60 2.70 0.16 3.94
C TYR A 60 2.21 -1.07 4.68
N VAL A 61 0.90 -1.10 4.90
CA VAL A 61 0.19 -2.26 5.44
C VAL A 61 -1.01 -2.52 4.56
N ALA A 62 -1.41 -3.78 4.45
CA ALA A 62 -2.61 -4.17 3.72
C ALA A 62 -3.61 -4.87 4.65
N THR A 63 -4.91 -4.67 4.42
CA THR A 63 -5.96 -5.49 5.03
C THR A 63 -6.65 -6.29 3.94
N SER A 64 -6.97 -7.55 4.21
CA SER A 64 -7.84 -8.33 3.34
C SER A 64 -9.30 -8.06 3.66
N VAL A 65 -10.14 -8.08 2.63
CA VAL A 65 -11.59 -7.89 2.70
C VAL A 65 -12.25 -9.11 2.08
N ASP A 66 -13.14 -9.74 2.85
CA ASP A 66 -13.96 -10.85 2.37
C ASP A 66 -15.17 -10.36 1.56
N SER A 67 -15.85 -11.27 0.86
CA SER A 67 -17.06 -10.99 0.06
C SER A 67 -18.22 -10.38 0.85
N ASN A 68 -18.18 -10.48 2.19
CA ASN A 68 -19.13 -9.83 3.10
C ASN A 68 -18.70 -8.41 3.51
N ASN A 69 -17.71 -7.81 2.84
CA ASN A 69 -17.13 -6.50 3.18
C ASN A 69 -16.52 -6.45 4.60
N VAL A 70 -16.07 -7.58 5.12
CA VAL A 70 -15.40 -7.66 6.43
C VAL A 70 -13.90 -7.44 6.24
N GLU A 71 -13.36 -6.38 6.82
CA GLU A 71 -11.92 -6.10 6.85
C GLU A 71 -11.22 -6.91 7.95
N SER A 72 -10.10 -7.55 7.58
CA SER A 72 -9.20 -8.25 8.50
C SER A 72 -8.26 -7.27 9.21
N ALA A 73 -7.45 -7.80 10.13
CA ALA A 73 -6.36 -7.05 10.75
C ALA A 73 -5.30 -6.62 9.70
N PHE A 74 -4.49 -5.63 10.06
CA PHE A 74 -3.35 -5.21 9.24
C PHE A 74 -2.37 -6.37 9.03
N SER A 75 -1.86 -6.49 7.80
CA SER A 75 -0.74 -7.35 7.47
C SER A 75 0.54 -6.89 8.17
N ASP A 76 1.60 -7.67 8.01
CA ASP A 76 2.96 -7.19 8.27
C ASP A 76 3.21 -5.85 7.58
N GLU A 77 3.86 -4.95 8.31
CA GLU A 77 4.30 -3.66 7.82
C GLU A 77 5.52 -3.83 6.93
N THR A 78 5.46 -3.26 5.73
CA THR A 78 6.59 -3.19 4.82
C THR A 78 7.02 -1.74 4.64
N SER A 79 8.32 -1.47 4.57
CA SER A 79 8.82 -0.12 4.31
C SER A 79 9.32 0.01 2.88
N ALA A 80 9.02 1.13 2.24
CA ALA A 80 9.58 1.49 0.94
C ALA A 80 10.26 2.86 1.05
N THR A 81 11.57 2.87 0.81
CA THR A 81 12.35 4.10 0.73
C THR A 81 12.41 4.57 -0.71
N ILE A 82 12.02 5.81 -0.96
CA ILE A 82 12.07 6.39 -2.30
C ILE A 82 13.48 6.94 -2.54
N PRO A 83 14.23 6.42 -3.52
CA PRO A 83 15.55 6.95 -3.84
C PRO A 83 15.43 8.41 -4.30
N THR A 84 16.33 9.27 -3.83
CA THR A 84 16.53 10.61 -4.38
C THR A 84 17.35 10.51 -5.67
N PRO A 85 17.01 11.26 -6.73
CA PRO A 85 17.85 11.38 -7.92
C PRO A 85 19.18 12.09 -7.62
#